data_AF-A0A2V9XP21-F1
#
_entry.id   AF-A0A2V9XP21-F1
#
_cell.length_a   1.000
_cell.length_b   1.000
_cell.length_c   1.000
_cell.angle_alpha   90.00
_cell.angle_beta   90.00
_cell.angle_gamma   90.00
#
_symmetry.space_group_name_H-M   'P 1'
#
loop_
_entity.id
_entity.type
_entity.pdbx_description
1 polymer ?
#
loop_
_entity_poly.entity_id
_entity_poly.type
_entity_poly.pdbx_seq_one_letter_code
_entity_poly.pdbx_strand_id
1 'polypeptide(L)'
;MNDQFSRRHFTKLAVGAAIVGFNPDERSWVTQASDSARPFDHLPKLDGALLLDEASRRAIATDQGNMFHRGPAAVLKPGSLQDIVATVRYANHHRLKVAIRGDGHSRYGQTQAEAGVVIDSRSLNAVRVRTPHSADAQLGAFWSAVADATLPKGLTPRLFPGTCLALLTVGGTLSAGGIGNMSPHYGALVDNVTDLDVVTGDGRLVT
;
A
#
# COMPACT_ATOMS: atom_id res chain seq x y z
N MET A 1 -37.58 -41.93 24.13
CA MET A 1 -36.19 -41.43 24.28
C MET A 1 -35.96 -40.40 23.18
N ASN A 2 -36.23 -39.12 23.47
CA ASN A 2 -35.97 -38.01 22.56
C ASN A 2 -34.74 -37.27 23.07
N ASP A 3 -33.67 -37.36 22.31
CA ASP A 3 -32.38 -36.74 22.60
C ASP A 3 -32.44 -35.25 22.20
N GLN A 4 -32.67 -34.37 23.17
CA GLN A 4 -32.61 -32.93 22.96
C GLN A 4 -31.14 -32.48 22.96
N PHE A 5 -30.54 -32.42 21.76
CA PHE A 5 -29.32 -31.64 21.57
C PHE A 5 -29.63 -30.14 21.74
N SER A 6 -29.49 -29.65 22.97
CA SER A 6 -29.59 -28.24 23.30
C SER A 6 -28.42 -27.46 22.69
N ARG A 7 -28.75 -26.40 21.93
CA ARG A 7 -27.84 -25.45 21.26
C ARG A 7 -26.89 -24.69 22.20
N ARG A 8 -26.89 -24.98 23.51
CA ARG A 8 -26.16 -24.22 24.55
C ARG A 8 -24.77 -24.76 24.92
N HIS A 9 -24.25 -25.77 24.22
CA HIS A 9 -22.97 -26.42 24.58
C HIS A 9 -21.87 -26.32 23.51
N PHE A 10 -21.86 -25.27 22.69
CA PHE A 10 -20.79 -25.03 21.71
C PHE A 10 -19.97 -23.76 21.99
N THR A 11 -19.62 -23.52 23.26
CA THR A 11 -18.47 -22.68 23.60
C THR A 11 -17.25 -23.56 23.75
N LYS A 12 -16.67 -23.97 22.61
CA LYS A 12 -15.27 -24.43 22.62
C LYS A 12 -14.41 -23.22 22.96
N LEU A 13 -13.77 -23.27 24.12
CA LEU A 13 -12.59 -22.46 24.44
C LEU A 13 -11.55 -22.67 23.33
N ALA A 14 -11.51 -21.78 22.35
CA ALA A 14 -10.27 -21.43 21.70
C ALA A 14 -9.64 -20.36 22.60
N VAL A 15 -8.76 -20.78 23.51
CA VAL A 15 -7.81 -19.84 24.12
C VAL A 15 -6.91 -19.39 22.97
N GLY A 16 -7.36 -18.39 22.21
CA GLY A 16 -6.59 -17.80 21.14
C GLY A 16 -5.40 -17.10 21.76
N ALA A 17 -4.22 -17.70 21.66
CA ALA A 17 -3.00 -17.06 22.11
C ALA A 17 -2.85 -15.72 21.36
N ALA A 18 -2.65 -14.63 22.11
CA ALA A 18 -2.55 -13.29 21.53
C ALA A 18 -1.38 -13.24 20.54
N ILE A 19 -1.68 -12.97 19.27
CA ILE A 19 -0.68 -12.80 18.21
C ILE A 19 0.06 -11.48 18.49
N VAL A 20 1.37 -11.57 18.70
CA VAL A 20 2.24 -10.41 18.99
C VAL A 20 3.03 -9.95 17.77
N GLY A 21 3.06 -10.75 16.71
CA GLY A 21 3.72 -10.37 15.46
C GLY A 21 3.86 -11.52 14.48
N PHE A 22 4.74 -11.34 13.50
CA PHE A 22 4.97 -12.30 12.43
C PHE A 22 6.48 -12.55 12.28
N ASN A 23 6.88 -13.82 12.27
CA ASN A 23 8.26 -14.23 12.01
C ASN A 23 8.47 -14.32 10.50
N PRO A 24 9.31 -13.45 9.89
CA PRO A 24 9.55 -13.46 8.46
C PRO A 24 10.36 -14.66 7.97
N ASP A 25 11.23 -15.24 8.81
CA ASP A 25 12.08 -16.39 8.45
C ASP A 25 11.25 -17.68 8.38
N GLU A 26 10.41 -17.90 9.39
CA GLU A 26 9.53 -19.07 9.45
C GLU A 26 8.20 -18.85 8.72
N ARG A 27 7.89 -17.60 8.37
CA ARG A 27 6.61 -17.15 7.82
C ARG A 27 5.41 -17.58 8.66
N SER A 28 5.55 -17.45 9.97
CA SER A 28 4.59 -17.91 10.98
C SER A 28 4.14 -16.76 11.88
N TRP A 29 2.91 -16.83 12.41
CA TRP A 29 2.44 -15.88 13.41
C TRP A 29 3.04 -16.21 14.77
N VAL A 30 3.58 -15.20 15.44
CA VAL A 30 4.21 -15.28 16.75
C VAL A 30 3.15 -14.98 17.81
N THR A 31 3.09 -15.78 18.86
CA THR A 31 2.16 -15.59 19.97
C THR A 31 2.91 -15.19 21.24
N GLN A 32 2.24 -14.59 22.23
CA GLN A 32 2.89 -14.22 23.51
C GLN A 32 3.65 -15.35 24.20
N ALA A 33 3.35 -16.62 23.89
CA ALA A 33 4.01 -17.78 24.47
C ALA A 33 5.33 -18.18 23.77
N SER A 34 5.66 -17.61 22.60
CA SER A 34 6.91 -17.91 21.89
C SER A 34 7.95 -16.80 22.12
N ASP A 35 9.02 -17.16 22.84
CA ASP A 35 10.08 -16.26 23.32
C ASP A 35 11.14 -15.91 22.25
N SER A 36 11.02 -16.45 21.03
CA SER A 36 12.16 -16.54 20.09
C SER A 36 12.10 -15.69 18.83
N ALA A 37 11.03 -14.95 18.55
CA ALA A 37 10.91 -14.21 17.28
C ALA A 37 10.56 -12.74 17.51
N ARG A 38 11.53 -11.86 17.22
CA ARG A 38 11.26 -10.44 17.04
C ARG A 38 10.74 -10.24 15.61
N PRO A 39 9.53 -9.69 15.44
CA PRO A 39 8.96 -9.50 14.11
C PRO A 39 9.84 -8.54 13.29
N PHE A 40 10.19 -8.94 12.06
CA PHE A 40 10.99 -8.12 11.14
C PHE A 40 12.40 -7.76 11.65
N ASP A 41 13.05 -8.67 12.38
CA ASP A 41 14.46 -8.53 12.75
C ASP A 41 15.35 -8.31 11.52
N HIS A 42 16.45 -7.57 11.73
CA HIS A 42 17.43 -7.20 10.70
C HIS A 42 16.93 -6.30 9.56
N LEU A 43 15.68 -5.81 9.61
CA LEU A 43 15.26 -4.75 8.70
C LEU A 43 16.15 -3.50 8.92
N PRO A 44 16.72 -2.91 7.86
CA PRO A 44 17.50 -1.69 7.99
C PRO A 44 16.70 -0.57 8.65
N LYS A 45 17.39 0.37 9.28
CA LYS A 45 16.75 1.57 9.83
C LYS A 45 16.01 2.29 8.70
N LEU A 46 14.73 2.57 8.94
CA LEU A 46 13.85 3.30 8.04
C LEU A 46 13.76 4.76 8.49
N ASP A 47 13.55 5.66 7.53
CA ASP A 47 13.24 7.07 7.79
C ASP A 47 11.78 7.23 8.25
N GLY A 48 10.90 6.36 7.75
CA GLY A 48 9.50 6.26 8.11
C GLY A 48 9.23 5.29 9.26
N ALA A 49 8.05 4.67 9.22
CA ALA A 49 7.58 3.76 10.27
C ALA A 49 7.11 2.42 9.71
N LEU A 50 7.52 1.34 10.36
CA LEU A 50 6.96 0.01 10.17
C LEU A 50 5.95 -0.28 11.29
N LEU A 51 4.67 -0.38 10.93
CA LEU A 51 3.57 -0.59 11.86
C LEU A 51 3.22 -2.09 11.93
N LEU A 52 3.28 -2.64 13.14
CA LEU A 52 3.00 -4.05 13.42
C LEU A 52 1.70 -4.25 14.21
N ASP A 53 1.16 -3.17 14.77
CA ASP A 53 -0.05 -3.21 15.58
C ASP A 53 -1.26 -3.66 14.76
N GLU A 54 -2.19 -4.33 15.44
CA GLU A 54 -3.36 -4.91 14.79
C GLU A 54 -4.27 -3.86 14.14
N ALA A 55 -4.40 -2.67 14.75
CA ALA A 55 -5.28 -1.62 14.22
C ALA A 55 -4.77 -1.13 12.85
N SER A 56 -3.48 -0.85 12.74
CA SER A 56 -2.83 -0.46 11.48
C SER A 56 -2.97 -1.55 10.41
N ARG A 57 -2.73 -2.83 10.76
CA ARG A 57 -2.84 -3.95 9.81
C ARG A 57 -4.28 -4.17 9.34
N ARG A 58 -5.27 -4.06 10.24
CA ARG A 58 -6.70 -4.18 9.90
C ARG A 58 -7.18 -3.02 9.02
N ALA A 59 -6.72 -1.80 9.29
CA ALA A 59 -7.16 -0.60 8.56
C ALA A 59 -6.85 -0.64 7.05
N ILE A 60 -5.87 -1.44 6.63
CA ILE A 60 -5.47 -1.60 5.23
C ILE A 60 -5.69 -3.01 4.68
N ALA A 61 -6.34 -3.88 5.46
CA ALA A 61 -6.71 -5.23 5.03
C ALA A 61 -7.93 -5.24 4.11
N THR A 62 -8.57 -4.09 3.87
CA THR A 62 -9.74 -3.92 3.01
C THR A 62 -9.43 -2.97 1.85
N ASP A 63 -10.24 -3.01 0.80
CA ASP A 63 -10.22 -2.01 -0.27
C ASP A 63 -11.63 -1.48 -0.54
N GLN A 64 -11.78 -0.54 -1.48
CA GLN A 64 -13.07 0.07 -1.78
C GLN A 64 -14.14 -0.95 -2.22
N GLY A 65 -13.74 -2.09 -2.79
CA GLY A 65 -14.65 -3.17 -3.15
C GLY A 65 -15.17 -3.94 -1.94
N ASN A 66 -14.38 -4.01 -0.87
CA ASN A 66 -14.71 -4.71 0.38
C ASN A 66 -15.13 -6.18 0.20
N MET A 67 -14.69 -6.82 -0.89
CA MET A 67 -14.98 -8.22 -1.21
C MET A 67 -13.89 -9.19 -0.68
N PHE A 68 -12.68 -8.68 -0.44
CA PHE A 68 -11.54 -9.45 0.04
C PHE A 68 -10.92 -8.77 1.26
N HIS A 69 -10.53 -9.58 2.24
CA HIS A 69 -9.93 -9.13 3.50
C HIS A 69 -8.63 -9.88 3.78
N ARG A 70 -7.51 -9.40 3.23
CA ARG A 70 -6.18 -10.02 3.40
C ARG A 70 -5.31 -9.17 4.29
N GLY A 71 -5.15 -9.61 5.53
CA GLY A 71 -4.35 -8.92 6.53
C GLY A 71 -2.85 -9.06 6.30
N PRO A 72 -2.08 -7.96 6.30
CA PRO A 72 -0.63 -8.01 6.23
C PRO A 72 0.00 -8.38 7.58
N ALA A 73 1.26 -8.77 7.51
CA ALA A 73 2.15 -8.93 8.64
C ALA A 73 2.69 -7.57 9.13
N ALA A 74 2.92 -6.63 8.22
CA ALA A 74 3.36 -5.26 8.55
C ALA A 74 2.86 -4.22 7.54
N VAL A 75 2.80 -2.97 8.01
CA VAL A 75 2.49 -1.80 7.17
C VAL A 75 3.66 -0.83 7.18
N LEU A 76 4.28 -0.60 6.02
CA LEU A 76 5.29 0.44 5.89
C LEU A 76 4.62 1.77 5.56
N LYS A 77 4.87 2.80 6.37
CA LYS A 77 4.67 4.21 6.01
C LYS A 77 6.05 4.80 5.69
N PRO A 78 6.47 4.81 4.41
CA PRO A 78 7.82 5.23 4.04
C PRO A 78 8.02 6.74 4.28
N GLY A 79 9.17 7.10 4.84
CA GLY A 79 9.65 8.48 4.93
C GLY A 79 10.49 8.90 3.71
N SER A 80 11.01 7.92 2.97
CA SER A 80 11.82 8.13 1.77
C SER A 80 11.61 7.01 0.74
N LEU A 81 12.14 7.19 -0.49
CA LEU A 81 12.18 6.12 -1.48
C LEU A 81 13.11 4.97 -1.05
N GLN A 82 14.13 5.28 -0.25
CA GLN A 82 15.08 4.31 0.28
C GLN A 82 14.41 3.32 1.24
N ASP A 83 13.38 3.74 1.99
CA ASP A 83 12.57 2.84 2.80
C ASP A 83 11.85 1.77 1.96
N ILE A 84 11.31 2.18 0.80
CA ILE A 84 10.66 1.27 -0.15
C ILE A 84 11.70 0.29 -0.69
N VAL A 85 12.87 0.78 -1.12
CA VAL A 85 13.98 -0.07 -1.60
C VAL A 85 14.40 -1.08 -0.54
N ALA A 86 14.65 -0.63 0.69
CA ALA A 86 15.07 -1.49 1.80
C ALA A 86 14.02 -2.57 2.10
N THR A 87 12.74 -2.18 2.12
CA THR A 87 11.63 -3.10 2.39
C THR A 87 11.43 -4.11 1.27
N VAL A 88 11.55 -3.71 0.01
CA VAL A 88 11.46 -4.65 -1.13
C VAL A 88 12.61 -5.65 -1.11
N ARG A 89 13.84 -5.19 -0.83
CA ARG A 89 15.00 -6.10 -0.70
C ARG A 89 14.82 -7.09 0.44
N TYR A 90 14.37 -6.60 1.59
CA TYR A 90 14.07 -7.44 2.75
C TYR A 90 13.00 -8.48 2.42
N ALA A 91 11.87 -8.04 1.87
CA ALA A 91 10.80 -8.94 1.49
C ALA A 91 11.24 -9.97 0.44
N ASN A 92 12.08 -9.59 -0.52
CA ASN A 92 12.64 -10.53 -1.49
C ASN A 92 13.53 -11.59 -0.80
N HIS A 93 14.41 -11.17 0.12
CA HIS A 93 15.27 -12.08 0.89
C HIS A 93 14.45 -13.10 1.70
N HIS A 94 13.40 -12.63 2.41
CA HIS A 94 12.54 -13.48 3.24
C HIS A 94 11.33 -14.06 2.50
N ARG A 95 11.24 -13.89 1.17
CA ARG A 95 10.14 -14.39 0.31
C ARG A 95 8.75 -13.95 0.78
N LEU A 96 8.65 -12.71 1.25
CA LEU A 96 7.40 -12.07 1.65
C LEU A 96 6.71 -11.43 0.44
N LYS A 97 5.38 -11.49 0.42
CA LYS A 97 4.59 -10.72 -0.55
C LYS A 97 4.68 -9.23 -0.20
N VAL A 98 4.81 -8.39 -1.21
CA VAL A 98 4.72 -6.93 -1.08
C VAL A 98 3.56 -6.45 -1.92
N ALA A 99 2.73 -5.58 -1.34
CA ALA A 99 1.74 -4.81 -2.09
C ALA A 99 1.95 -3.33 -1.82
N ILE A 100 1.78 -2.49 -2.84
CA ILE A 100 1.77 -1.05 -2.69
C ILE A 100 0.35 -0.53 -2.63
N ARG A 101 0.09 0.45 -1.77
CA ARG A 101 -1.23 1.00 -1.55
C ARG A 101 -1.15 2.53 -1.50
N GLY A 102 -1.89 3.16 -2.41
CA GLY A 102 -2.26 4.57 -2.30
C GLY A 102 -3.49 4.73 -1.40
N ASP A 103 -4.62 5.15 -1.97
CA ASP A 103 -5.89 5.25 -1.24
C ASP A 103 -6.52 3.88 -0.92
N GLY A 104 -6.30 2.90 -1.80
CA GLY A 104 -6.99 1.61 -1.75
C GLY A 104 -8.30 1.57 -2.53
N HIS A 105 -8.43 2.44 -3.54
CA HIS A 105 -9.56 2.47 -4.47
C HIS A 105 -9.59 1.28 -5.48
N SER A 106 -9.00 0.15 -5.09
CA SER A 106 -9.08 -1.13 -5.80
C SER A 106 -10.36 -1.89 -5.40
N ARG A 107 -10.69 -2.98 -6.10
CA ARG A 107 -11.91 -3.78 -5.81
C ARG A 107 -11.67 -5.26 -5.53
N TYR A 108 -10.53 -5.80 -5.94
CA TYR A 108 -10.27 -7.25 -5.94
C TYR A 108 -9.00 -7.59 -5.14
N GLY A 109 -8.68 -6.78 -4.13
CA GLY A 109 -7.56 -7.03 -3.22
C GLY A 109 -6.17 -6.76 -3.81
N GLN A 110 -6.06 -6.00 -4.91
CA GLN A 110 -4.77 -5.70 -5.55
C GLN A 110 -3.80 -4.95 -4.64
N THR A 111 -4.31 -4.19 -3.67
CA THR A 111 -3.52 -3.40 -2.72
C THR A 111 -3.32 -4.10 -1.38
N GLN A 112 -3.63 -5.39 -1.28
CA GLN A 112 -3.54 -6.19 -0.05
C GLN A 112 -2.46 -7.27 -0.19
N ALA A 113 -1.73 -7.55 0.89
CA ALA A 113 -0.73 -8.61 0.94
C ALA A 113 -0.95 -9.49 2.17
N GLU A 114 -1.52 -10.68 1.99
CA GLU A 114 -1.74 -11.65 3.07
C GLU A 114 -0.41 -12.09 3.69
N ALA A 115 -0.27 -11.90 5.01
CA ALA A 115 0.94 -12.21 5.77
C ALA A 115 2.24 -11.63 5.16
N GLY A 116 2.11 -10.54 4.40
CA GLY A 116 3.21 -9.84 3.75
C GLY A 116 3.38 -8.42 4.26
N VAL A 117 4.00 -7.57 3.47
CA VAL A 117 4.18 -6.15 3.76
C VAL A 117 3.33 -5.32 2.81
N VAL A 118 2.50 -4.43 3.36
CA VAL A 118 1.84 -3.41 2.55
C VAL A 118 2.57 -2.09 2.72
N ILE A 119 2.95 -1.46 1.61
CA ILE A 119 3.58 -0.15 1.57
C ILE A 119 2.48 0.89 1.35
N ASP A 120 2.15 1.64 2.39
CA ASP A 120 1.22 2.77 2.35
C ASP A 120 1.95 4.00 1.83
N SER A 121 1.87 4.23 0.52
CA SER A 121 2.66 5.26 -0.16
C SER A 121 2.19 6.68 0.11
N ARG A 122 1.05 6.88 0.79
CA ARG A 122 0.44 8.21 1.01
C ARG A 122 1.31 9.17 1.82
N SER A 123 2.31 8.67 2.56
CA SER A 123 3.31 9.51 3.23
C SER A 123 4.30 10.16 2.26
N LEU A 124 4.47 9.62 1.05
CA LEU A 124 5.27 10.21 -0.03
C LEU A 124 4.33 10.90 -1.02
N ASN A 125 3.92 12.13 -0.70
CA ASN A 125 2.88 12.87 -1.41
C ASN A 125 3.31 14.27 -1.91
N ALA A 126 4.61 14.55 -1.95
CA ALA A 126 5.10 15.83 -2.44
C ALA A 126 4.81 16.03 -3.94
N VAL A 127 4.43 17.25 -4.30
CA VAL A 127 4.27 17.70 -5.69
C VAL A 127 5.11 18.94 -5.91
N ARG A 128 5.88 18.97 -7.00
CA ARG A 128 6.75 20.09 -7.37
C ARG A 128 6.60 20.42 -8.85
N VAL A 129 6.15 21.64 -9.14
CA VAL A 129 6.18 22.19 -10.50
C VAL A 129 7.64 22.48 -10.88
N ARG A 130 8.16 21.83 -11.92
CA ARG A 130 9.57 21.96 -12.36
C ARG A 130 9.76 23.00 -13.45
N THR A 131 8.86 23.01 -14.42
CA THR A 131 8.95 23.86 -15.62
C THR A 131 7.59 24.51 -15.88
N PRO A 132 7.48 25.43 -16.85
CA PRO A 132 6.17 25.92 -17.30
C PRO A 132 5.24 24.81 -17.83
N HIS A 133 5.73 23.59 -18.07
CA HIS A 133 4.98 22.53 -18.76
C HIS A 133 5.05 21.16 -18.08
N SER A 134 5.67 21.04 -16.91
CA SER A 134 5.81 19.77 -16.18
C SER A 134 5.81 19.94 -14.67
N ALA A 135 5.31 18.92 -13.99
CA ALA A 135 5.35 18.79 -12.54
C ALA A 135 5.75 17.37 -12.17
N ASP A 136 6.56 17.25 -11.13
CA ASP A 136 6.87 16.00 -10.48
C ASP A 136 5.84 15.76 -9.38
N ALA A 137 5.33 14.54 -9.27
CA ALA A 137 4.48 14.12 -8.18
C ALA A 137 4.98 12.79 -7.64
N GLN A 138 5.15 12.71 -6.32
CA GLN A 138 5.41 11.43 -5.68
C GLN A 138 4.20 10.51 -5.81
N LEU A 139 4.44 9.19 -5.82
CA LEU A 139 3.43 8.17 -6.07
C LEU A 139 2.19 8.25 -5.15
N GLY A 140 2.36 8.74 -3.92
CA GLY A 140 1.29 8.86 -2.93
C GLY A 140 0.52 10.17 -2.99
N ALA A 141 0.93 11.11 -3.84
CA ALA A 141 0.21 12.35 -4.05
C ALA A 141 -1.16 12.06 -4.67
N PHE A 142 -2.21 12.70 -4.18
CA PHE A 142 -3.52 12.68 -4.82
C PHE A 142 -3.54 13.61 -6.03
N TRP A 143 -4.38 13.31 -7.02
CA TRP A 143 -4.56 14.20 -8.17
C TRP A 143 -5.10 15.58 -7.79
N SER A 144 -5.84 15.69 -6.68
CA SER A 144 -6.21 16.99 -6.09
C SER A 144 -4.98 17.82 -5.69
N ALA A 145 -3.99 17.21 -5.04
CA ALA A 145 -2.76 17.91 -4.66
C ALA A 145 -1.94 18.34 -5.89
N VAL A 146 -2.00 17.57 -6.98
CA VAL A 146 -1.41 17.98 -8.26
C VAL A 146 -2.11 19.23 -8.80
N ALA A 147 -3.44 19.24 -8.81
CA ALA A 147 -4.20 20.43 -9.23
C ALA A 147 -3.89 21.65 -8.34
N ASP A 148 -3.87 21.48 -7.02
CA ASP A 148 -3.57 22.57 -6.07
C ASP A 148 -2.17 23.17 -6.29
N ALA A 149 -1.20 22.35 -6.70
CA ALA A 149 0.16 22.81 -6.99
C ALA A 149 0.27 23.52 -8.35
N THR A 150 -0.48 23.07 -9.37
CA THR A 150 -0.35 23.58 -10.75
C THR A 150 -1.26 24.77 -11.04
N LEU A 151 -2.49 24.78 -10.52
CA LEU A 151 -3.50 25.82 -10.82
C LEU A 151 -3.05 27.24 -10.46
N PRO A 152 -2.41 27.51 -9.30
CA PRO A 152 -1.89 28.84 -8.98
C PRO A 152 -0.80 29.34 -9.93
N LYS A 153 -0.21 28.44 -10.73
CA LYS A 153 0.78 28.76 -11.76
C LYS A 153 0.16 28.91 -13.16
N GLY A 154 -1.17 28.84 -13.27
CA GLY A 154 -1.87 28.85 -14.55
C GLY A 154 -1.71 27.55 -15.35
N LEU A 155 -1.35 26.45 -14.68
CA LEU A 155 -1.08 25.16 -15.31
C LEU A 155 -2.11 24.12 -14.87
N THR A 156 -2.44 23.19 -15.77
CA THR A 156 -3.25 22.02 -15.49
C THR A 156 -2.66 20.80 -16.19
N PRO A 157 -2.66 19.62 -15.56
CA PRO A 157 -2.54 18.36 -16.28
C PRO A 157 -3.50 18.33 -17.47
N ARG A 158 -3.06 17.74 -18.60
CA ARG A 158 -3.87 17.62 -19.83
C ARG A 158 -5.15 16.82 -19.62
N LEU A 159 -5.09 15.88 -18.69
CA LEU A 159 -6.21 15.07 -18.26
C LEU A 159 -6.06 14.69 -16.79
N PHE A 160 -7.19 14.29 -16.23
CA PHE A 160 -7.36 13.88 -14.84
C PHE A 160 -8.13 12.56 -14.81
N PRO A 161 -7.95 11.70 -13.81
CA PRO A 161 -8.71 10.46 -13.70
C PRO A 161 -10.16 10.72 -13.25
N GLY A 162 -10.97 11.19 -14.19
CA GLY A 162 -12.41 11.38 -14.03
C GLY A 162 -12.81 12.18 -12.77
N THR A 163 -13.90 11.76 -12.14
CA THR A 163 -14.53 12.46 -11.00
C THR A 163 -13.92 12.12 -9.63
N CYS A 164 -12.92 11.25 -9.55
CA CYS A 164 -12.38 10.71 -8.30
C CYS A 164 -11.03 11.31 -7.91
N LEU A 165 -10.78 12.60 -8.21
CA LEU A 165 -9.45 13.23 -8.02
C LEU A 165 -8.95 13.22 -6.58
N ALA A 166 -9.87 13.34 -5.62
CA ALA A 166 -9.55 13.30 -4.19
C ALA A 166 -9.32 11.88 -3.64
N LEU A 167 -9.62 10.83 -4.42
CA LEU A 167 -9.55 9.43 -3.98
C LEU A 167 -8.48 8.63 -4.73
N LEU A 168 -7.82 9.23 -5.72
CA LEU A 168 -6.86 8.55 -6.57
C LEU A 168 -5.48 9.17 -6.40
N THR A 169 -4.52 8.34 -6.01
CA THR A 169 -3.11 8.70 -5.96
C THR A 169 -2.47 8.55 -7.34
N VAL A 170 -1.52 9.42 -7.69
CA VAL A 170 -0.79 9.41 -8.96
C VAL A 170 -0.23 8.02 -9.28
N GLY A 171 0.51 7.41 -8.35
CA GLY A 171 1.12 6.09 -8.58
C GLY A 171 0.10 4.98 -8.82
N GLY A 172 -0.97 4.95 -8.03
CA GLY A 172 -2.06 3.98 -8.21
C GLY A 172 -2.77 4.14 -9.56
N THR A 173 -3.03 5.38 -9.99
CA THR A 173 -3.67 5.65 -11.28
C THR A 173 -2.78 5.24 -12.45
N LEU A 174 -1.50 5.61 -12.43
CA LEU A 174 -0.55 5.26 -13.49
C LEU A 174 -0.33 3.75 -13.59
N SER A 175 -0.31 3.04 -12.45
CA SER A 175 -0.20 1.57 -12.42
C SER A 175 -1.39 0.86 -13.06
N ALA A 176 -2.54 1.53 -13.16
CA ALA A 176 -3.75 1.00 -13.80
C ALA A 176 -3.99 1.57 -15.22
N GLY A 177 -3.05 2.33 -15.77
CA GLY A 177 -3.15 3.01 -17.07
C GLY A 177 -3.75 4.41 -16.99
N GLY A 178 -4.81 4.59 -16.19
CA GLY A 178 -5.35 5.93 -15.88
C GLY A 178 -6.13 6.56 -17.02
N ILE A 179 -7.34 6.06 -17.29
CA ILE A 179 -8.26 6.66 -18.26
C ILE A 179 -9.02 7.83 -17.62
N GLY A 180 -9.16 8.92 -18.36
CA GLY A 180 -9.84 10.14 -17.92
C GLY A 180 -10.76 10.74 -18.98
N ASN A 181 -11.48 11.79 -18.62
CA ASN A 181 -12.48 12.43 -19.48
C ASN A 181 -11.88 12.99 -20.79
N MET A 182 -10.61 13.40 -20.75
CA MET A 182 -9.89 13.94 -21.91
C MET A 182 -9.04 12.89 -22.64
N SER A 183 -9.17 11.60 -22.29
CA SER A 183 -8.44 10.53 -22.97
C SER A 183 -8.68 10.43 -24.48
N PRO A 184 -9.89 10.74 -25.02
CA PRO A 184 -10.08 10.81 -26.46
C PRO A 184 -9.19 11.85 -27.18
N HIS A 185 -8.72 12.87 -26.48
CA HIS A 185 -7.88 13.93 -27.04
C HIS A 185 -6.38 13.74 -26.75
N TYR A 186 -6.04 13.20 -25.58
CA TYR A 186 -4.66 13.17 -25.08
C TYR A 186 -4.14 11.78 -24.70
N GLY A 187 -4.91 10.71 -24.94
CA GLY A 187 -4.52 9.35 -24.53
C GLY A 187 -4.76 9.06 -23.04
N ALA A 188 -4.20 7.97 -22.54
CA ALA A 188 -4.23 7.62 -21.13
C ALA A 188 -3.30 8.53 -20.32
N LEU A 189 -3.45 8.56 -18.99
CA LEU A 189 -2.55 9.31 -18.10
C LEU A 189 -1.10 8.85 -18.25
N VAL A 190 -0.88 7.54 -18.46
CA VAL A 190 0.45 7.00 -18.75
C VAL A 190 1.08 7.53 -20.04
N ASP A 191 0.28 7.93 -21.03
CA ASP A 191 0.79 8.52 -22.28
C ASP A 191 1.28 9.97 -22.09
N ASN A 192 1.00 10.56 -20.93
CA ASN A 192 1.33 11.94 -20.60
C ASN A 192 2.44 12.05 -19.53
N VAL A 193 3.16 10.94 -19.26
CA VAL A 193 4.29 10.87 -18.33
C VAL A 193 5.60 10.97 -19.12
N THR A 194 6.54 11.78 -18.64
CA THR A 194 7.85 11.96 -19.30
C THR A 194 8.87 10.92 -18.82
N ASP A 195 8.92 10.67 -17.52
CA ASP A 195 9.84 9.75 -16.85
C ASP A 195 9.22 9.23 -15.54
N LEU A 196 9.74 8.11 -15.02
CA LEU A 196 9.28 7.49 -13.77
C LEU A 196 10.44 6.92 -12.99
N ASP A 197 10.53 7.28 -11.72
CA ASP A 197 11.34 6.54 -10.77
C ASP A 197 10.62 5.25 -10.33
N VAL A 198 11.19 4.10 -10.65
CA VAL A 198 10.63 2.77 -10.36
C VAL A 198 11.56 1.97 -9.46
N VAL A 199 11.02 1.46 -8.35
CA VAL A 199 11.66 0.42 -7.55
C VAL A 199 11.23 -0.95 -8.06
N THR A 200 12.17 -1.69 -8.63
CA THR A 200 11.95 -3.04 -9.18
C THR A 200 11.76 -4.08 -8.07
N GLY A 201 11.31 -5.30 -8.43
CA GLY A 201 11.10 -6.39 -7.47
C GLY A 201 12.36 -6.90 -6.76
N ASP A 202 13.56 -6.64 -7.31
CA ASP A 202 14.84 -6.88 -6.65
C ASP A 202 15.35 -5.66 -5.85
N GLY A 203 14.56 -4.59 -5.76
CA GLY A 203 14.86 -3.38 -5.00
C GLY A 203 15.96 -2.54 -5.65
N ARG A 204 15.96 -2.42 -6.98
CA ARG A 204 16.78 -1.43 -7.70
C ARG A 204 15.91 -0.23 -8.02
N LEU A 205 16.44 0.97 -7.79
CA LEU A 205 15.84 2.21 -8.26
C LEU A 205 16.33 2.48 -9.69
N VAL A 206 15.40 2.64 -10.62
CA VAL A 206 15.65 2.99 -12.03
C VAL A 206 14.78 4.17 -12.43
N THR A 207 15.23 4.94 -13.42
CA THR A 207 14.51 6.08 -14.01
C THR A 207 14.37 5.84 -15.51
#